data_AF-A0A8T0K3B9-F1
#
_entry.id   AF-A0A8T0K3B9-F1
#
_cell.length_a   1.000
_cell.length_b   1.000
_cell.length_c   1.000
_cell.angle_alpha   90.00
_cell.angle_beta   90.00
_cell.angle_gamma   90.00
#
_symmetry.space_group_name_H-M   'P 1'
#
loop_
_entity.id
_entity.type
_entity.pdbx_description
1 polymer ?
#
loop_
_entity_poly.entity_id
_entity_poly.type
_entity_poly.pdbx_seq_one_letter_code
_entity_poly.pdbx_strand_id
1 'polypeptide(L)'
;MDPYKNRPSSAFNSHIWTTNSGAPIWNNNSSLTVGSRGPILLEDYHLVEKLANFDRERIPERVVHARGASAKGFFEVTHDISHLTCADFLRAPGVQTPLIVRFSTVIHERGSPETLRDPRGFAVKFYTREGNFDLVGNNFPVFFVRDGLKFPDMVHALKPNPKSHIQENWRILDFFSHHPESLHMFSFLFDDVGIPQDYRHMDGFGVNTYTLISKAGKPHYVKFHWKATCGEKCLLDEEAIRVGGSNHSHATQDLYDSIAAGNYPEWKLYIQTMDPEHEDRFDFDPLDVTKIWPEDVLPLQPVGRMVLNKNIDNFFAENEQLAFCPAIVVPGVYYSDDKLLQTRIFSYADSQRHRLGPNYLQIPANAPKCAHHNNHHEGFMNFMHRDEEVNYFPSRFDPVRHAERVPVPPRSLDGKREKCMIEKENNFKQPGERYRSWASDRQERFLRRWVDALSEPRVTHEIRSIWISYWSQADRSLGQKIASHLNLKPSI
;
A
#
# COMPACT_ATOMS: atom_id res chain seq x y z
N MET A 1 -28.79 -3.91 -33.07
CA MET A 1 -28.68 -4.42 -31.69
C MET A 1 -27.36 -3.92 -31.17
N ASP A 2 -27.35 -2.91 -30.31
CA ASP A 2 -26.11 -2.39 -29.72
C ASP A 2 -25.76 -3.27 -28.50
N PRO A 3 -24.67 -4.05 -28.54
CA PRO A 3 -24.30 -4.96 -27.45
C PRO A 3 -23.83 -4.24 -26.18
N TYR A 4 -23.69 -2.91 -26.21
CA TYR A 4 -23.18 -2.11 -25.09
C TYR A 4 -24.25 -1.29 -24.39
N LYS A 5 -25.38 -1.03 -25.05
CA LYS A 5 -26.49 -0.24 -24.50
C LYS A 5 -27.12 -0.86 -23.24
N ASN A 6 -27.19 -2.18 -23.17
CA ASN A 6 -27.90 -2.93 -22.12
C ASN A 6 -26.97 -3.85 -21.32
N ARG A 7 -25.75 -3.38 -20.99
CA ARG A 7 -24.84 -4.15 -20.13
C ARG A 7 -25.46 -4.33 -18.72
N PRO A 8 -25.27 -5.50 -18.08
CA PRO A 8 -25.74 -5.72 -16.71
C PRO A 8 -25.24 -4.63 -15.75
N SER A 9 -26.16 -3.87 -15.17
CA SER A 9 -25.87 -2.81 -14.19
C SER A 9 -27.14 -2.48 -13.39
N SER A 10 -26.97 -1.87 -12.21
CA SER A 10 -28.09 -1.43 -11.37
C SER A 10 -29.03 -0.45 -12.09
N ALA A 11 -28.52 0.32 -13.04
CA ALA A 11 -29.30 1.24 -13.87
C ALA A 11 -30.22 0.52 -14.89
N PHE A 12 -30.01 -0.77 -15.12
CA PHE A 12 -30.77 -1.59 -16.08
C PHE A 12 -31.37 -2.85 -15.42
N ASN A 13 -31.61 -2.81 -14.11
CA ASN A 13 -32.21 -3.94 -13.41
C ASN A 13 -33.69 -4.13 -13.80
N SER A 14 -34.06 -5.39 -14.02
CA SER A 14 -35.47 -5.80 -14.12
C SER A 14 -36.19 -5.70 -12.78
N HIS A 15 -37.52 -5.55 -12.81
CA HIS A 15 -38.37 -5.64 -11.62
C HIS A 15 -38.69 -7.08 -11.18
N ILE A 16 -38.25 -8.08 -11.96
CA ILE A 16 -38.39 -9.51 -11.65
C ILE A 16 -37.02 -10.18 -11.63
N TRP A 17 -36.93 -11.32 -10.94
CA TRP A 17 -35.72 -12.15 -10.96
C TRP A 17 -35.47 -12.72 -12.36
N THR A 18 -34.20 -12.74 -12.76
CA THR A 18 -33.77 -13.33 -14.04
C THR A 18 -32.51 -14.18 -13.86
N THR A 19 -32.30 -15.13 -14.76
CA THR A 19 -30.99 -15.78 -14.96
C THR A 19 -29.97 -14.78 -15.51
N ASN A 20 -28.69 -15.14 -15.59
CA ASN A 20 -27.67 -14.27 -16.22
C ASN A 20 -27.92 -14.08 -17.74
N SER A 21 -28.60 -15.04 -18.38
CA SER A 21 -29.08 -14.92 -19.76
C SER A 21 -30.33 -14.06 -19.92
N GLY A 22 -30.90 -13.55 -18.81
CA GLY A 22 -32.06 -12.65 -18.81
C GLY A 22 -33.42 -13.34 -18.82
N ALA A 23 -33.48 -14.67 -18.68
CA ALA A 23 -34.74 -15.40 -18.65
C ALA A 23 -35.48 -15.17 -17.32
N PRO A 24 -36.80 -14.91 -17.31
CA PRO A 24 -37.55 -14.64 -16.09
C PRO A 24 -37.62 -15.88 -15.17
N ILE A 25 -37.43 -15.67 -13.87
CA ILE A 25 -37.51 -16.71 -12.83
C ILE A 25 -38.82 -16.56 -12.07
N TRP A 26 -39.72 -17.53 -12.23
CA TRP A 26 -41.02 -17.52 -11.53
C TRP A 26 -40.92 -18.02 -10.08
N ASN A 27 -39.93 -18.88 -9.75
CA ASN A 27 -39.69 -19.40 -8.40
C ASN A 27 -38.19 -19.43 -8.09
N ASN A 28 -37.78 -18.64 -7.09
CA ASN A 28 -36.38 -18.57 -6.61
C ASN A 28 -36.22 -19.19 -5.21
N ASN A 29 -37.24 -19.89 -4.72
CA ASN A 29 -37.30 -20.47 -3.38
C ASN A 29 -37.16 -22.00 -3.39
N SER A 30 -37.51 -22.67 -4.47
CA SER A 30 -37.54 -24.14 -4.56
C SER A 30 -36.91 -24.65 -5.83
N SER A 31 -36.11 -25.72 -5.72
CA SER A 31 -35.56 -26.44 -6.88
C SER A 31 -36.62 -27.27 -7.60
N LEU A 32 -36.35 -27.61 -8.85
CA LEU A 32 -37.14 -28.57 -9.61
C LEU A 32 -36.89 -30.01 -9.09
N THR A 33 -37.94 -30.70 -8.68
CA THR A 33 -37.88 -32.05 -8.09
C THR A 33 -38.96 -32.97 -8.65
N VAL A 34 -38.79 -34.30 -8.49
CA VAL A 34 -39.86 -35.29 -8.75
C VAL A 34 -40.89 -35.27 -7.62
N GLY A 35 -41.88 -34.39 -7.71
CA GLY A 35 -42.86 -34.16 -6.64
C GLY A 35 -42.27 -33.41 -5.45
N SER A 36 -43.07 -33.13 -4.42
CA SER A 36 -42.71 -32.20 -3.33
C SER A 36 -41.56 -32.64 -2.42
N ARG A 37 -41.15 -33.92 -2.48
CA ARG A 37 -40.07 -34.52 -1.65
C ARG A 37 -39.17 -35.48 -2.43
N GLY A 38 -39.19 -35.43 -3.76
CA GLY A 38 -38.32 -36.27 -4.60
C GLY A 38 -36.94 -35.67 -4.83
N PRO A 39 -36.08 -36.36 -5.61
CA PRO A 39 -34.76 -35.85 -5.96
C PRO A 39 -34.84 -34.58 -6.84
N ILE A 40 -33.80 -33.75 -6.76
CA ILE A 40 -33.58 -32.60 -7.65
C ILE A 40 -33.24 -33.09 -9.06
N LEU A 41 -33.75 -32.39 -10.08
CA LEU A 41 -33.45 -32.65 -11.48
C LEU A 41 -32.35 -31.73 -11.99
N LEU A 42 -31.37 -32.29 -12.71
CA LEU A 42 -30.24 -31.54 -13.29
C LEU A 42 -30.69 -30.50 -14.35
N GLU A 43 -31.89 -30.65 -14.90
CA GLU A 43 -32.47 -29.70 -15.86
C GLU A 43 -32.94 -28.37 -15.22
N ASP A 44 -32.83 -28.22 -13.89
CA ASP A 44 -32.98 -26.93 -13.21
C ASP A 44 -31.78 -26.01 -13.50
N TYR A 45 -31.80 -25.38 -14.68
CA TYR A 45 -30.71 -24.50 -15.10
C TYR A 45 -30.47 -23.33 -14.14
N HIS A 46 -31.53 -22.74 -13.56
CA HIS A 46 -31.40 -21.64 -12.62
C HIS A 46 -30.67 -22.07 -11.34
N LEU A 47 -31.00 -23.24 -10.78
CA LEU A 47 -30.28 -23.81 -9.65
C LEU A 47 -28.79 -23.98 -9.98
N VAL A 48 -28.49 -24.61 -11.12
CA VAL A 48 -27.11 -24.90 -11.54
C VAL A 48 -26.32 -23.61 -11.75
N GLU A 49 -26.87 -22.64 -12.48
CA GLU A 49 -26.22 -21.35 -12.75
C GLU A 49 -25.97 -20.56 -11.46
N LYS A 50 -26.98 -20.45 -10.59
CA LYS A 50 -26.89 -19.69 -9.33
C LYS A 50 -25.81 -20.25 -8.41
N LEU A 51 -25.76 -21.57 -8.24
CA LEU A 51 -24.74 -22.23 -7.41
C LEU A 51 -23.35 -22.14 -8.07
N ALA A 52 -23.24 -22.36 -9.37
CA ALA A 52 -21.96 -22.30 -10.06
C ALA A 52 -21.31 -20.90 -10.01
N ASN A 53 -22.13 -19.84 -10.02
CA ASN A 53 -21.64 -18.47 -9.82
C ASN A 53 -21.22 -18.21 -8.36
N PHE A 54 -22.03 -18.65 -7.40
CA PHE A 54 -21.71 -18.56 -5.96
C PHE A 54 -20.36 -19.23 -5.64
N ASP A 55 -20.13 -20.44 -6.17
CA ASP A 55 -18.90 -21.20 -5.96
C ASP A 55 -17.63 -20.49 -6.49
N ARG A 56 -17.79 -19.48 -7.34
CA ARG A 56 -16.71 -18.74 -8.01
C ARG A 56 -16.61 -17.27 -7.60
N GLU A 57 -17.32 -16.84 -6.55
CA GLU A 57 -17.25 -15.47 -6.06
C GLU A 57 -15.87 -15.07 -5.50
N ARG A 58 -15.08 -16.04 -5.02
CA ARG A 58 -13.80 -15.78 -4.36
C ARG A 58 -12.67 -15.75 -5.38
N ILE A 59 -11.98 -14.61 -5.45
CA ILE A 59 -10.66 -14.48 -6.08
C ILE A 59 -9.56 -14.60 -5.02
N PRO A 60 -8.29 -14.86 -5.42
CA PRO A 60 -7.17 -14.77 -4.50
C PRO A 60 -7.13 -13.41 -3.80
N GLU A 61 -6.88 -13.40 -2.49
CA GLU A 61 -6.61 -12.14 -1.79
C GLU A 61 -5.23 -11.59 -2.18
N ARG A 62 -4.91 -10.37 -1.75
CA ARG A 62 -3.55 -9.85 -1.91
C ARG A 62 -2.60 -10.66 -1.03
N VAL A 63 -1.42 -10.98 -1.55
CA VAL A 63 -0.39 -11.76 -0.81
C VAL A 63 0.02 -11.09 0.51
N VAL A 64 0.03 -9.76 0.52
CA VAL A 64 0.15 -8.88 1.67
C VAL A 64 -0.90 -7.78 1.56
N HIS A 65 -1.23 -7.11 2.66
CA HIS A 65 -2.26 -6.08 2.72
C HIS A 65 -3.66 -6.59 2.33
N ALA A 66 -3.98 -7.84 2.68
CA ALA A 66 -5.25 -8.48 2.35
C ALA A 66 -6.44 -7.78 3.02
N ARG A 67 -6.37 -7.54 4.33
CA ARG A 67 -7.35 -6.78 5.10
C ARG A 67 -7.21 -5.28 4.82
N GLY A 68 -8.30 -4.61 4.43
CA GLY A 68 -8.29 -3.16 4.19
C GLY A 68 -9.60 -2.57 3.69
N ALA A 69 -9.69 -1.25 3.71
CA ALA A 69 -10.86 -0.45 3.34
C ALA A 69 -10.49 0.65 2.34
N SER A 70 -11.44 1.03 1.48
CA SER A 70 -11.24 2.06 0.47
C SER A 70 -12.29 3.16 0.54
N ALA A 71 -11.89 4.38 0.17
CA ALA A 71 -12.76 5.53 0.04
C ALA A 71 -12.33 6.42 -1.14
N LYS A 72 -13.30 7.13 -1.72
CA LYS A 72 -13.13 8.04 -2.85
C LYS A 72 -13.06 9.48 -2.35
N GLY A 73 -12.40 10.31 -3.12
CA GLY A 73 -12.20 11.71 -2.76
C GLY A 73 -11.56 12.51 -3.87
N PHE A 74 -10.93 13.60 -3.47
CA PHE A 74 -10.14 14.45 -4.36
C PHE A 74 -8.89 14.93 -3.64
N PHE A 75 -7.86 15.23 -4.43
CA PHE A 75 -6.70 16.00 -4.01
C PHE A 75 -6.80 17.41 -4.59
N GLU A 76 -6.55 18.42 -3.78
CA GLU A 76 -6.51 19.82 -4.18
C GLU A 76 -5.11 20.40 -3.92
N VAL A 77 -4.49 20.96 -4.96
CA VAL A 77 -3.23 21.69 -4.84
C VAL A 77 -3.48 22.99 -4.09
N THR A 78 -2.68 23.28 -3.06
CA THR A 78 -2.77 24.53 -2.29
C THR A 78 -1.55 25.42 -2.45
N HIS A 79 -0.42 24.86 -2.88
CA HIS A 79 0.85 25.58 -3.06
C HIS A 79 1.45 25.25 -4.42
N ASP A 80 2.04 26.25 -5.07
CA ASP A 80 2.67 26.08 -6.38
C ASP A 80 4.04 25.41 -6.24
N ILE A 81 4.17 24.23 -6.85
CA ILE A 81 5.41 23.45 -6.93
C ILE A 81 5.82 23.16 -8.38
N SER A 82 5.30 23.93 -9.35
CA SER A 82 5.61 23.77 -10.78
C SER A 82 7.09 23.96 -11.13
N HIS A 83 7.85 24.61 -10.24
CA HIS A 83 9.30 24.73 -10.32
C HIS A 83 10.04 23.40 -10.04
N LEU A 84 9.38 22.43 -9.37
CA LEU A 84 9.95 21.11 -9.03
C LEU A 84 9.50 20.01 -10.00
N THR A 85 8.28 20.11 -10.54
CA THR A 85 7.68 19.05 -11.38
C THR A 85 6.84 19.62 -12.52
N CYS A 86 6.83 18.94 -13.66
CA CYS A 86 5.90 19.20 -14.76
C CYS A 86 4.61 18.36 -14.70
N ALA A 87 4.32 17.67 -13.59
CA ALA A 87 3.13 16.83 -13.46
C ALA A 87 1.82 17.64 -13.53
N ASP A 88 0.94 17.33 -14.49
CA ASP A 88 -0.28 18.11 -14.75
C ASP A 88 -1.21 18.25 -13.54
N PHE A 89 -1.27 17.22 -12.67
CA PHE A 89 -2.13 17.26 -11.47
C PHE A 89 -1.63 18.23 -10.39
N LEU A 90 -0.40 18.73 -10.51
CA LEU A 90 0.27 19.67 -9.59
C LEU A 90 0.47 21.07 -10.22
N ARG A 91 -0.08 21.31 -11.41
CA ARG A 91 0.24 22.48 -12.25
C ARG A 91 -0.05 23.86 -11.66
N ALA A 92 -0.98 23.97 -10.71
CA ALA A 92 -1.36 25.24 -10.07
C ALA A 92 -2.22 25.02 -8.82
N PRO A 93 -2.19 25.94 -7.84
CA PRO A 93 -3.17 25.97 -6.74
C PRO A 93 -4.62 25.98 -7.22
N GLY A 94 -5.50 25.30 -6.49
CA GLY A 94 -6.92 25.12 -6.80
C GLY A 94 -7.22 23.98 -7.79
N VAL A 95 -6.20 23.35 -8.39
CA VAL A 95 -6.40 22.16 -9.22
C VAL A 95 -6.87 21.00 -8.35
N GLN A 96 -8.04 20.45 -8.71
CA GLN A 96 -8.59 19.26 -8.08
C GLN A 96 -8.43 18.02 -8.97
N THR A 97 -7.97 16.93 -8.37
CA THR A 97 -7.77 15.63 -9.02
C THR A 97 -8.57 14.57 -8.28
N PRO A 98 -9.52 13.89 -8.95
CA PRO A 98 -10.24 12.78 -8.33
C PRO A 98 -9.28 11.67 -7.91
N LEU A 99 -9.59 10.98 -6.81
CA LEU A 99 -8.77 9.87 -6.32
C LEU A 99 -9.58 8.78 -5.62
N ILE A 100 -8.95 7.63 -5.47
CA ILE A 100 -9.38 6.56 -4.56
C ILE A 100 -8.20 6.15 -3.68
N VAL A 101 -8.46 5.96 -2.39
CA VAL A 101 -7.47 5.51 -1.41
C VAL A 101 -7.87 4.15 -0.90
N ARG A 102 -6.87 3.29 -0.64
CA ARG A 102 -7.03 2.07 0.14
C ARG A 102 -6.07 2.06 1.32
N PHE A 103 -6.63 1.88 2.50
CA PHE A 103 -5.90 1.59 3.72
C PHE A 103 -5.94 0.10 4.04
N SER A 104 -4.95 -0.41 4.77
CA SER A 104 -4.86 -1.84 5.07
C SER A 104 -3.91 -2.14 6.22
N THR A 105 -4.06 -3.30 6.87
CA THR A 105 -2.95 -3.95 7.60
C THR A 105 -1.99 -4.60 6.60
N VAL A 106 -1.05 -5.48 7.00
CA VAL A 106 -0.07 -6.10 6.08
C VAL A 106 -0.13 -7.63 6.09
N ILE A 107 0.03 -8.25 7.25
CA ILE A 107 0.51 -9.64 7.32
C ILE A 107 -0.60 -10.68 7.20
N HIS A 108 -1.69 -10.47 7.94
CA HIS A 108 -2.75 -11.46 8.08
C HIS A 108 -3.79 -11.33 6.96
N GLU A 109 -4.61 -12.36 6.84
CA GLU A 109 -5.60 -12.58 5.78
C GLU A 109 -6.74 -11.55 5.84
N ARG A 110 -7.58 -11.49 4.80
CA ARG A 110 -8.67 -10.52 4.64
C ARG A 110 -9.64 -10.41 5.83
N GLY A 111 -9.81 -11.46 6.62
CA GLY A 111 -10.70 -11.50 7.79
C GLY A 111 -10.04 -11.04 9.10
N SER A 112 -8.74 -10.76 9.11
CA SER A 112 -7.98 -10.50 10.33
C SER A 112 -8.40 -9.21 11.07
N PRO A 113 -8.20 -9.14 12.40
CA PRO A 113 -8.47 -7.94 13.17
C PRO A 113 -7.58 -6.74 12.77
N GLU A 114 -8.20 -5.57 12.69
CA GLU A 114 -7.49 -4.31 12.36
C GLU A 114 -6.73 -3.70 13.55
N THR A 115 -6.79 -4.31 14.73
CA THR A 115 -6.05 -3.90 15.93
C THR A 115 -4.68 -4.59 16.07
N LEU A 116 -4.31 -5.47 15.13
CA LEU A 116 -3.01 -6.14 15.15
C LEU A 116 -1.87 -5.15 14.93
N ARG A 117 -0.76 -5.32 15.66
CA ARG A 117 0.47 -4.54 15.48
C ARG A 117 1.06 -4.84 14.11
N ASP A 118 1.06 -3.83 13.25
CA ASP A 118 1.46 -3.97 11.84
C ASP A 118 1.65 -2.56 11.25
N PRO A 119 2.50 -2.35 10.23
CA PRO A 119 2.37 -1.15 9.41
C PRO A 119 0.96 -1.07 8.82
N ARG A 120 0.53 0.15 8.48
CA ARG A 120 -0.71 0.36 7.74
C ARG A 120 -0.38 0.82 6.33
N GLY A 121 -0.93 0.12 5.34
CA GLY A 121 -0.88 0.53 3.94
C GLY A 121 -1.64 1.84 3.75
N PHE A 122 -1.09 2.73 2.93
CA PHE A 122 -1.67 4.01 2.56
C PHE A 122 -1.47 4.19 1.05
N ALA A 123 -2.33 3.57 0.25
CA ALA A 123 -2.23 3.58 -1.21
C ALA A 123 -3.20 4.58 -1.83
N VAL A 124 -2.70 5.55 -2.60
CA VAL A 124 -3.48 6.61 -3.25
C VAL A 124 -3.37 6.48 -4.76
N LYS A 125 -4.50 6.41 -5.47
CA LYS A 125 -4.57 6.46 -6.93
C LYS A 125 -5.19 7.78 -7.35
N PHE A 126 -4.43 8.60 -8.05
CA PHE A 126 -4.86 9.86 -8.65
C PHE A 126 -5.32 9.60 -10.08
N TYR A 127 -6.53 10.03 -10.42
CA TYR A 127 -7.05 9.98 -11.79
C TYR A 127 -6.72 11.31 -12.50
N THR A 128 -5.48 11.45 -12.96
CA THR A 128 -5.01 12.68 -13.60
C THR A 128 -5.47 12.78 -15.06
N ARG A 129 -5.25 13.93 -15.70
CA ARG A 129 -5.54 14.13 -17.13
C ARG A 129 -4.54 13.41 -18.04
N GLU A 130 -3.39 13.02 -17.52
CA GLU A 130 -2.29 12.37 -18.25
C GLU A 130 -2.09 10.91 -17.84
N GLY A 131 -3.14 10.28 -17.29
CA GLY A 131 -3.13 8.90 -16.81
C GLY A 131 -3.30 8.79 -15.31
N ASN A 132 -3.30 7.56 -14.81
CA ASN A 132 -3.31 7.34 -13.36
C ASN A 132 -1.91 7.55 -12.79
N PHE A 133 -1.83 8.06 -11.56
CA PHE A 133 -0.62 8.05 -10.74
C PHE A 133 -0.92 7.31 -9.44
N ASP A 134 -0.08 6.33 -9.08
CA ASP A 134 -0.23 5.55 -7.85
C ASP A 134 0.90 5.85 -6.87
N LEU A 135 0.57 6.52 -5.75
CA LEU A 135 1.47 6.67 -4.62
C LEU A 135 1.16 5.59 -3.59
N VAL A 136 1.95 4.52 -3.60
CA VAL A 136 1.72 3.33 -2.76
C VAL A 136 2.60 3.38 -1.53
N GLY A 137 2.07 3.98 -0.47
CA GLY A 137 2.78 4.25 0.77
C GLY A 137 2.38 3.36 1.96
N ASN A 138 2.93 3.69 3.12
CA ASN A 138 2.55 3.18 4.44
C ASN A 138 2.41 4.33 5.43
N ASN A 139 1.89 4.07 6.63
CA ASN A 139 1.89 5.01 7.75
C ASN A 139 3.27 5.21 8.40
N PHE A 140 4.25 4.34 8.13
CA PHE A 140 5.63 4.54 8.56
C PHE A 140 6.48 5.09 7.42
N PRO A 141 7.43 6.00 7.70
CA PRO A 141 8.26 6.62 6.67
C PRO A 141 9.42 5.76 6.17
N VAL A 142 9.61 4.57 6.76
CA VAL A 142 10.72 3.65 6.48
C VAL A 142 10.21 2.22 6.28
N PHE A 143 11.10 1.31 5.88
CA PHE A 143 10.78 -0.11 5.71
C PHE A 143 11.79 -1.03 6.41
N PHE A 144 11.46 -2.32 6.54
CA PHE A 144 12.29 -3.29 7.27
C PHE A 144 13.57 -3.71 6.53
N VAL A 145 13.50 -3.77 5.20
CA VAL A 145 14.60 -4.22 4.34
C VAL A 145 14.84 -3.18 3.26
N ARG A 146 16.10 -3.01 2.85
CA ARG A 146 16.50 -2.04 1.82
C ARG A 146 16.57 -2.59 0.40
N ASP A 147 16.45 -3.90 0.25
CA ASP A 147 16.49 -4.58 -1.04
C ASP A 147 15.25 -5.49 -1.20
N GLY A 148 14.56 -5.34 -2.33
CA GLY A 148 13.35 -6.08 -2.62
C GLY A 148 13.56 -7.59 -2.77
N LEU A 149 14.79 -8.05 -3.01
CA LEU A 149 15.13 -9.48 -3.01
C LEU A 149 14.75 -10.15 -1.69
N LYS A 150 14.86 -9.45 -0.56
CA LYS A 150 14.53 -9.97 0.78
C LYS A 150 13.05 -9.90 1.12
N PHE A 151 12.21 -9.27 0.28
CA PHE A 151 10.79 -9.08 0.57
C PHE A 151 10.03 -10.40 0.81
N PRO A 152 10.19 -11.47 -0.01
CA PRO A 152 9.51 -12.74 0.25
C PRO A 152 9.95 -13.39 1.58
N ASP A 153 11.26 -13.39 1.89
CA ASP A 153 11.78 -13.95 3.14
C ASP A 153 11.24 -13.18 4.36
N MET A 154 11.25 -11.85 4.27
CA MET A 154 10.70 -10.95 5.29
C MET A 154 9.21 -11.24 5.52
N VAL A 155 8.42 -11.32 4.46
CA VAL A 155 6.98 -11.64 4.55
C VAL A 155 6.78 -13.04 5.13
N HIS A 156 7.57 -14.04 4.74
CA HIS A 156 7.47 -15.39 5.30
C HIS A 156 7.78 -15.43 6.80
N ALA A 157 8.77 -14.67 7.26
CA ALA A 157 9.12 -14.56 8.68
C ALA A 157 8.00 -13.90 9.49
N LEU A 158 7.37 -12.86 8.94
CA LEU A 158 6.27 -12.11 9.55
C LEU A 158 4.93 -12.86 9.49
N LYS A 159 4.62 -13.59 8.42
CA LYS A 159 3.38 -14.38 8.25
C LYS A 159 3.26 -15.50 9.29
N PRO A 160 2.04 -16.01 9.53
CA PRO A 160 1.84 -17.19 10.35
C PRO A 160 2.75 -18.35 9.95
N ASN A 161 3.31 -19.05 10.93
CA ASN A 161 4.23 -20.17 10.75
C ASN A 161 3.58 -21.23 9.84
N PRO A 162 4.28 -21.73 8.80
CA PRO A 162 3.70 -22.72 7.87
C PRO A 162 3.32 -24.06 8.53
N LYS A 163 3.82 -24.36 9.74
CA LYS A 163 3.49 -25.56 10.50
C LYS A 163 2.27 -25.39 11.41
N SER A 164 2.15 -24.25 12.10
CA SER A 164 1.10 -24.02 13.12
C SER A 164 0.01 -23.05 12.67
N HIS A 165 0.24 -22.30 11.60
CA HIS A 165 -0.58 -21.20 11.12
C HIS A 165 -0.82 -20.12 12.20
N ILE A 166 0.17 -19.90 13.07
CA ILE A 166 0.17 -18.86 14.10
C ILE A 166 1.38 -17.95 13.86
N GLN A 167 1.21 -16.63 13.96
CA GLN A 167 2.34 -15.70 13.97
C GLN A 167 3.09 -15.81 15.30
N GLU A 168 4.42 -15.93 15.25
CA GLU A 168 5.27 -16.12 16.43
C GLU A 168 6.48 -15.18 16.33
N ASN A 169 6.82 -14.43 17.40
CA ASN A 169 7.91 -13.45 17.31
C ASN A 169 9.27 -14.12 17.15
N TRP A 170 9.49 -15.35 17.64
CA TRP A 170 10.78 -16.01 17.46
C TRP A 170 11.20 -16.13 15.98
N ARG A 171 10.25 -16.30 15.05
CA ARG A 171 10.53 -16.35 13.59
C ARG A 171 10.92 -14.98 13.04
N ILE A 172 10.20 -13.97 13.50
CA ILE A 172 10.42 -12.57 13.12
C ILE A 172 11.80 -12.15 13.61
N LEU A 173 12.08 -12.35 14.88
CA LEU A 173 13.33 -11.97 15.53
C LEU A 173 14.52 -12.80 15.05
N ASP A 174 14.34 -14.06 14.67
CA ASP A 174 15.36 -14.89 14.02
C ASP A 174 15.78 -14.29 12.68
N PHE A 175 14.83 -14.11 11.74
CA PHE A 175 15.13 -13.54 10.43
C PHE A 175 15.80 -12.16 10.53
N PHE A 176 15.26 -11.28 11.37
CA PHE A 176 15.78 -9.92 11.50
C PHE A 176 17.05 -9.81 12.36
N SER A 177 17.46 -10.88 13.06
CA SER A 177 18.80 -10.96 13.68
C SER A 177 19.95 -11.03 12.65
N HIS A 178 19.63 -11.25 11.37
CA HIS A 178 20.57 -11.17 10.26
C HIS A 178 20.50 -9.84 9.49
N HIS A 179 19.57 -8.95 9.84
CA HIS A 179 19.24 -7.75 9.06
C HIS A 179 19.19 -6.52 9.99
N PRO A 180 20.35 -5.99 10.41
CA PRO A 180 20.43 -4.85 11.33
C PRO A 180 19.74 -3.59 10.78
N GLU A 181 19.57 -3.47 9.47
CA GLU A 181 18.88 -2.35 8.83
C GLU A 181 17.39 -2.24 9.22
N SER A 182 16.81 -3.33 9.72
CA SER A 182 15.41 -3.38 10.15
C SER A 182 15.13 -2.59 11.43
N LEU A 183 16.18 -2.25 12.19
CA LEU A 183 16.06 -1.66 13.53
C LEU A 183 15.25 -0.37 13.54
N HIS A 184 15.39 0.46 12.49
CA HIS A 184 14.65 1.71 12.41
C HIS A 184 13.16 1.46 12.21
N MET A 185 12.78 0.51 11.36
CA MET A 185 11.38 0.12 11.19
C MET A 185 10.78 -0.47 12.47
N PHE A 186 11.57 -1.25 13.20
CA PHE A 186 11.19 -1.78 14.51
C PHE A 186 10.96 -0.70 15.57
N SER A 187 11.67 0.43 15.49
CA SER A 187 11.40 1.61 16.32
C SER A 187 10.07 2.31 16.01
N PHE A 188 9.42 2.00 14.88
CA PHE A 188 8.03 2.38 14.61
C PHE A 188 7.06 1.24 14.95
N LEU A 189 7.41 0.00 14.62
CA LEU A 189 6.52 -1.15 14.83
C LEU A 189 6.19 -1.38 16.31
N PHE A 190 7.18 -1.28 17.21
CA PHE A 190 6.99 -1.52 18.66
C PHE A 190 6.67 -0.23 19.43
N ASP A 191 6.55 0.88 18.72
CA ASP A 191 6.02 2.14 19.24
C ASP A 191 4.48 2.11 19.26
N ASP A 192 3.83 3.10 19.86
CA ASP A 192 2.36 3.17 19.93
C ASP A 192 1.74 3.29 18.53
N VAL A 193 2.42 3.97 17.60
CA VAL A 193 2.05 4.07 16.18
C VAL A 193 2.00 2.71 15.45
N GLY A 194 2.54 1.66 16.07
CA GLY A 194 2.38 0.25 15.68
C GLY A 194 0.93 -0.22 15.59
N ILE A 195 0.01 0.44 16.30
CA ILE A 195 -1.42 0.14 16.29
C ILE A 195 -2.19 1.47 16.22
N PRO A 196 -2.40 2.05 15.02
CA PRO A 196 -3.25 3.22 14.87
C PRO A 196 -4.66 2.97 15.38
N GLN A 197 -5.31 4.01 15.93
CA GLN A 197 -6.68 3.92 16.44
C GLN A 197 -7.68 3.51 15.37
N ASP A 198 -7.51 4.08 14.17
CA ASP A 198 -8.30 3.84 12.98
C ASP A 198 -7.52 4.40 11.78
N TYR A 199 -8.09 4.32 10.58
CA TYR A 199 -7.39 4.79 9.37
C TYR A 199 -7.33 6.32 9.25
N ARG A 200 -8.17 7.08 9.96
CA ARG A 200 -8.23 8.54 9.82
C ARG A 200 -7.18 9.23 10.69
N HIS A 201 -6.86 8.65 11.83
CA HIS A 201 -5.88 9.16 12.79
C HIS A 201 -4.47 8.59 12.59
N MET A 202 -4.01 8.49 11.34
CA MET A 202 -2.63 8.09 11.03
C MET A 202 -2.05 8.95 9.92
N ASP A 203 -0.76 9.23 10.03
CA ASP A 203 0.00 9.81 8.93
C ASP A 203 0.20 8.77 7.80
N GLY A 204 0.66 9.26 6.65
CA GLY A 204 1.01 8.44 5.50
C GLY A 204 2.32 8.92 4.87
N PHE A 205 3.05 8.03 4.22
CA PHE A 205 4.35 8.33 3.65
C PHE A 205 4.55 7.56 2.35
N GLY A 206 5.19 8.17 1.37
CA GLY A 206 5.62 7.48 0.14
C GLY A 206 6.68 6.40 0.39
N VAL A 207 7.35 6.47 1.55
CA VAL A 207 8.44 5.60 2.03
C VAL A 207 9.70 5.71 1.16
N ASN A 208 9.62 5.26 -0.09
CA ASN A 208 10.72 5.36 -1.04
C ASN A 208 10.96 6.81 -1.46
N THR A 209 12.20 7.08 -1.85
CA THR A 209 12.55 8.30 -2.57
C THR A 209 12.10 8.16 -4.02
N TYR A 210 11.44 9.17 -4.57
CA TYR A 210 11.10 9.29 -6.00
C TYR A 210 11.90 10.44 -6.62
N THR A 211 11.71 10.69 -7.91
CA THR A 211 12.30 11.84 -8.61
C THR A 211 11.18 12.69 -9.20
N LEU A 212 11.12 13.98 -8.84
CA LEU A 212 10.37 14.98 -9.59
C LEU A 212 11.24 15.57 -10.68
N ILE A 213 10.65 15.90 -11.83
CA ILE A 213 11.37 16.63 -12.89
C ILE A 213 10.59 17.86 -13.34
N SER A 214 11.23 19.02 -13.24
CA SER A 214 10.65 20.30 -13.66
C SER A 214 10.49 20.38 -15.17
N LYS A 215 9.72 21.37 -15.65
CA LYS A 215 9.58 21.64 -17.08
C LYS A 215 10.92 21.96 -17.77
N ALA A 216 11.90 22.48 -17.03
CA ALA A 216 13.26 22.74 -17.51
C ALA A 216 14.16 21.49 -17.55
N GLY A 217 13.66 20.33 -17.11
CA GLY A 217 14.41 19.08 -17.06
C GLY A 217 15.31 18.92 -15.82
N LYS A 218 15.20 19.81 -14.82
CA LYS A 218 15.94 19.68 -13.56
C LYS A 218 15.31 18.58 -12.68
N PRO A 219 16.06 17.53 -12.28
CA PRO A 219 15.58 16.50 -11.37
C PRO A 219 15.69 16.94 -9.90
N HIS A 220 14.76 16.46 -9.08
CA HIS A 220 14.75 16.62 -7.63
C HIS A 220 14.35 15.28 -7.01
N TYR A 221 15.18 14.71 -6.15
CA TYR A 221 14.70 13.63 -5.30
C TYR A 221 13.58 14.14 -4.38
N VAL A 222 12.58 13.30 -4.11
CA VAL A 222 11.41 13.66 -3.31
C VAL A 222 11.00 12.54 -2.35
N LYS A 223 10.60 12.92 -1.12
CA LYS A 223 9.77 12.09 -0.23
C LYS A 223 8.41 12.74 -0.03
N PHE A 224 7.35 11.92 -0.01
CA PHE A 224 5.96 12.36 0.16
C PHE A 224 5.46 12.06 1.58
N HIS A 225 4.78 13.03 2.20
CA HIS A 225 4.30 12.97 3.58
C HIS A 225 2.84 13.43 3.64
N TRP A 226 1.94 12.54 4.03
CA TRP A 226 0.55 12.84 4.38
C TRP A 226 0.45 13.07 5.88
N LYS A 227 0.02 14.27 6.26
CA LYS A 227 -0.24 14.63 7.66
C LYS A 227 -1.74 14.63 7.93
N ALA A 228 -2.20 13.76 8.82
CA ALA A 228 -3.61 13.69 9.19
C ALA A 228 -4.05 15.00 9.87
N THR A 229 -5.11 15.63 9.39
CA THR A 229 -5.58 16.90 9.97
C THR A 229 -6.26 16.74 11.33
N CYS A 230 -6.79 15.54 11.61
CA CYS A 230 -7.35 15.18 12.91
C CYS A 230 -6.29 14.66 13.92
N GLY A 231 -5.01 14.67 13.53
CA GLY A 231 -3.89 14.21 14.35
C GLY A 231 -3.73 12.69 14.39
N GLU A 232 -2.55 12.25 14.80
CA GLU A 232 -2.23 10.82 14.98
C GLU A 232 -2.75 10.31 16.33
N LYS A 233 -3.43 9.17 16.33
CA LYS A 233 -3.91 8.48 17.54
C LYS A 233 -3.69 6.98 17.42
N CYS A 234 -3.44 6.34 18.56
CA CYS A 234 -3.07 4.93 18.62
C CYS A 234 -3.84 4.22 19.73
N LEU A 235 -3.96 2.90 19.62
CA LEU A 235 -4.42 2.04 20.71
C LEU A 235 -3.20 1.53 21.48
N LEU A 236 -3.28 1.57 22.81
CA LEU A 236 -2.35 0.81 23.64
C LEU A 236 -2.71 -0.68 23.60
N ASP A 237 -1.78 -1.55 24.01
CA ASP A 237 -1.89 -2.99 23.82
C ASP A 237 -3.17 -3.59 24.44
N GLU A 238 -3.58 -3.14 25.64
CA GLU A 238 -4.83 -3.57 26.29
C GLU A 238 -6.09 -3.08 25.56
N GLU A 239 -6.04 -1.86 25.02
CA GLU A 239 -7.15 -1.28 24.24
C GLU A 239 -7.30 -2.03 22.91
N ALA A 240 -6.19 -2.36 22.26
CA ALA A 240 -6.16 -3.15 21.03
C ALA A 240 -6.80 -4.53 21.21
N ILE A 241 -6.59 -5.19 22.35
CA ILE A 241 -7.25 -6.45 22.70
C ILE A 241 -8.76 -6.24 22.87
N ARG A 242 -9.17 -5.22 23.63
CA ARG A 242 -10.59 -4.94 23.90
C ARG A 242 -11.36 -4.56 22.63
N VAL A 243 -10.80 -3.66 21.83
CA VAL A 243 -11.39 -3.21 20.57
C VAL A 243 -11.40 -4.36 19.57
N GLY A 244 -10.29 -5.08 19.41
CA GLY A 244 -10.19 -6.20 18.46
C GLY A 244 -11.12 -7.36 18.80
N GLY A 245 -11.29 -7.66 20.09
CA GLY A 245 -12.19 -8.71 20.57
C GLY A 245 -13.67 -8.36 20.44
N SER A 246 -14.03 -7.08 20.44
CA SER A 246 -15.41 -6.62 20.25
C SER A 246 -15.76 -6.32 18.80
N ASN A 247 -14.81 -5.78 18.03
CA ASN A 247 -14.97 -5.44 16.63
C ASN A 247 -13.64 -5.56 15.88
N HIS A 248 -13.42 -6.72 15.27
CA HIS A 248 -12.25 -6.97 14.42
C HIS A 248 -12.19 -6.04 13.18
N SER A 249 -13.28 -5.34 12.86
CA SER A 249 -13.43 -4.44 11.71
C SER A 249 -13.56 -2.96 12.07
N HIS A 250 -13.13 -2.55 13.27
CA HIS A 250 -13.33 -1.20 13.79
C HIS A 250 -12.80 -0.08 12.88
N ALA A 251 -11.61 -0.22 12.28
CA ALA A 251 -11.01 0.83 11.47
C ALA A 251 -11.70 0.97 10.10
N THR A 252 -12.14 -0.14 9.50
CA THR A 252 -13.00 -0.15 8.31
C THR A 252 -14.33 0.53 8.61
N GLN A 253 -14.96 0.17 9.73
CA GLN A 253 -16.24 0.75 10.15
C GLN A 253 -16.10 2.26 10.41
N ASP A 254 -15.07 2.68 11.15
CA ASP A 254 -14.80 4.08 11.45
C ASP A 254 -14.70 4.95 10.17
N LEU A 255 -13.94 4.49 9.17
CA LEU A 255 -13.80 5.20 7.90
C LEU A 255 -15.15 5.33 7.19
N TYR A 256 -15.91 4.24 7.10
CA TYR A 256 -17.19 4.21 6.42
C TYR A 256 -18.23 5.11 7.10
N ASP A 257 -18.40 4.95 8.41
CA ASP A 257 -19.41 5.66 9.21
C ASP A 257 -19.10 7.15 9.23
N SER A 258 -17.82 7.53 9.30
CA SER A 258 -17.41 8.93 9.30
C SER A 258 -17.71 9.64 8.00
N ILE A 259 -17.44 8.99 6.86
CA ILE A 259 -17.79 9.54 5.55
C ILE A 259 -19.31 9.61 5.38
N ALA A 260 -20.03 8.57 5.80
CA ALA A 260 -21.50 8.55 5.76
C ALA A 260 -22.13 9.68 6.60
N ALA A 261 -21.50 10.03 7.73
CA ALA A 261 -21.92 11.11 8.61
C ALA A 261 -21.48 12.52 8.14
N GLY A 262 -20.75 12.64 7.02
CA GLY A 262 -20.21 13.92 6.54
C GLY A 262 -18.94 14.40 7.26
N ASN A 263 -18.37 13.57 8.15
CA ASN A 263 -17.11 13.84 8.85
C ASN A 263 -15.91 13.36 8.01
N TYR A 264 -15.71 14.04 6.89
CA TYR A 264 -14.72 13.65 5.88
C TYR A 264 -13.28 13.75 6.42
N PRO A 265 -12.52 12.64 6.45
CA PRO A 265 -11.12 12.72 6.82
C PRO A 265 -10.29 13.45 5.77
N GLU A 266 -9.34 14.25 6.24
CA GLU A 266 -8.45 15.06 5.43
C GLU A 266 -6.98 14.82 5.81
N TRP A 267 -6.11 14.82 4.80
CA TRP A 267 -4.65 14.82 4.98
C TRP A 267 -4.03 15.96 4.19
N LYS A 268 -3.05 16.63 4.77
CA LYS A 268 -2.20 17.59 4.05
C LYS A 268 -1.02 16.87 3.43
N LEU A 269 -0.77 17.09 2.15
CA LEU A 269 0.44 16.61 1.49
C LEU A 269 1.57 17.61 1.69
N TYR A 270 2.69 17.09 2.18
CA TYR A 270 3.98 17.74 2.20
C TYR A 270 4.99 16.93 1.41
N ILE A 271 6.04 17.60 0.96
CA ILE A 271 7.21 16.96 0.35
C ILE A 271 8.50 17.45 1.01
N GLN A 272 9.49 16.59 1.06
CA GLN A 272 10.90 16.99 1.19
C GLN A 272 11.55 16.85 -0.17
N THR A 273 12.47 17.74 -0.53
CA THR A 273 13.22 17.64 -1.79
C THR A 273 14.72 17.73 -1.56
N MET A 274 15.46 17.02 -2.41
CA MET A 274 16.92 17.01 -2.41
C MET A 274 17.43 17.10 -3.86
N ASP A 275 18.45 17.92 -4.09
CA ASP A 275 19.17 17.91 -5.36
C ASP A 275 19.97 16.60 -5.44
N PRO A 276 19.85 15.77 -6.50
CA PRO A 276 20.62 14.54 -6.61
C PRO A 276 22.14 14.73 -6.45
N GLU A 277 22.68 15.90 -6.81
CA GLU A 277 24.10 16.24 -6.60
C GLU A 277 24.50 16.35 -5.11
N HIS A 278 23.53 16.40 -4.20
CA HIS A 278 23.76 16.50 -2.76
C HIS A 278 23.71 15.14 -2.05
N GLU A 279 23.51 14.03 -2.76
CA GLU A 279 23.30 12.71 -2.13
C GLU A 279 24.48 12.24 -1.26
N ASP A 280 25.69 12.69 -1.56
CA ASP A 280 26.91 12.38 -0.80
C ASP A 280 27.19 13.30 0.40
N ARG A 281 26.33 14.29 0.66
CA ARG A 281 26.50 15.20 1.80
C ARG A 281 26.00 14.63 3.13
N PHE A 282 25.34 13.48 3.10
CA PHE A 282 24.72 12.85 4.26
C PHE A 282 25.49 11.61 4.69
N ASP A 283 25.43 11.29 5.99
CA ASP A 283 26.00 10.07 6.56
C ASP A 283 25.10 8.83 6.40
N PHE A 284 24.08 8.95 5.54
CA PHE A 284 23.18 7.90 5.11
C PHE A 284 22.95 8.05 3.60
N ASP A 285 22.54 6.96 2.94
CA ASP A 285 22.12 7.01 1.55
C ASP A 285 20.67 7.54 1.44
N PRO A 286 20.39 8.67 0.73
CA PRO A 286 19.04 9.20 0.56
C PRO A 286 18.07 8.26 -0.16
N LEU A 287 18.58 7.23 -0.85
CA LEU A 287 17.81 6.18 -1.53
C LEU A 287 17.64 4.91 -0.68
N ASP A 288 18.22 4.86 0.53
CA ASP A 288 17.96 3.77 1.49
C ASP A 288 16.60 3.99 2.15
N VAL A 289 15.65 3.14 1.79
CA VAL A 289 14.27 3.12 2.33
C VAL A 289 14.19 2.87 3.84
N THR A 290 15.28 2.43 4.49
CA THR A 290 15.34 2.31 5.96
C THR A 290 15.62 3.66 6.64
N LYS A 291 15.78 4.75 5.87
CA LYS A 291 16.14 6.09 6.34
C LYS A 291 15.03 7.12 6.16
N ILE A 292 14.87 7.97 7.16
CA ILE A 292 14.17 9.25 7.01
C ILE A 292 15.14 10.33 6.56
N TRP A 293 14.61 11.40 5.98
CA TRP A 293 15.32 12.65 5.79
C TRP A 293 15.00 13.55 6.98
N PRO A 294 15.98 13.98 7.79
CA PRO A 294 15.73 14.81 8.96
C PRO A 294 15.02 16.12 8.58
N GLU A 295 13.87 16.40 9.20
CA GLU A 295 13.01 17.55 8.85
C GLU A 295 13.67 18.90 9.23
N ASP A 296 14.63 18.91 10.15
CA ASP A 296 15.44 20.08 10.52
C ASP A 296 16.51 20.42 9.46
N VAL A 297 16.91 19.43 8.64
CA VAL A 297 17.88 19.61 7.56
C VAL A 297 17.18 19.79 6.21
N LEU A 298 16.12 19.02 5.97
CA LEU A 298 15.33 19.02 4.74
C LEU A 298 13.86 19.30 5.12
N PRO A 299 13.44 20.57 5.24
CA PRO A 299 12.12 20.90 5.78
C PRO A 299 10.97 20.46 4.88
N LEU A 300 9.84 20.15 5.51
CA LEU A 300 8.58 19.85 4.83
C LEU A 300 8.07 21.08 4.08
N GLN A 301 7.73 20.89 2.81
CA GLN A 301 7.14 21.89 1.93
C GLN A 301 5.68 21.52 1.65
N PRO A 302 4.71 22.39 1.93
CA PRO A 302 3.30 22.08 1.67
C PRO A 302 3.02 22.00 0.18
N VAL A 303 2.13 21.10 -0.22
CA VAL A 303 1.72 20.90 -1.63
C VAL A 303 0.22 21.06 -1.81
N GLY A 304 -0.56 20.35 -0.99
CA GLY A 304 -2.01 20.25 -1.19
C GLY A 304 -2.72 19.53 -0.05
N ARG A 305 -3.98 19.19 -0.27
CA ARG A 305 -4.79 18.42 0.68
C ARG A 305 -5.61 17.35 -0.04
N MET A 306 -5.77 16.20 0.61
CA MET A 306 -6.65 15.13 0.18
C MET A 306 -7.86 15.08 1.10
N VAL A 307 -9.06 15.04 0.54
CA VAL A 307 -10.31 14.88 1.28
C VAL A 307 -11.02 13.63 0.79
N LEU A 308 -11.35 12.70 1.69
CA LEU A 308 -12.15 11.51 1.36
C LEU A 308 -13.61 11.77 1.73
N ASN A 309 -14.44 11.97 0.71
CA ASN A 309 -15.82 12.45 0.87
C ASN A 309 -16.88 11.50 0.35
N LYS A 310 -16.49 10.32 -0.16
CA LYS A 310 -17.44 9.36 -0.71
C LYS A 310 -17.02 7.91 -0.41
N ASN A 311 -17.94 7.14 0.17
CA ASN A 311 -17.78 5.70 0.32
C ASN A 311 -17.83 5.00 -1.05
N ILE A 312 -17.16 3.86 -1.15
CA ILE A 312 -17.26 3.00 -2.33
C ILE A 312 -18.68 2.44 -2.48
N ASP A 313 -19.12 2.25 -3.72
CA ASP A 313 -20.48 1.79 -4.02
C ASP A 313 -20.58 0.26 -3.83
N ASN A 314 -19.49 -0.48 -4.05
CA ASN A 314 -19.39 -1.92 -3.77
C ASN A 314 -17.99 -2.33 -3.30
N PHE A 315 -17.91 -3.05 -2.17
CA PHE A 315 -16.64 -3.46 -1.58
C PHE A 315 -15.81 -4.37 -2.49
N PHE A 316 -16.43 -5.36 -3.13
CA PHE A 316 -15.68 -6.27 -3.99
C PHE A 316 -15.16 -5.57 -5.25
N ALA A 317 -16.01 -4.78 -5.92
CA ALA A 317 -15.66 -4.09 -7.15
C ALA A 317 -14.63 -2.97 -6.96
N GLU A 318 -14.64 -2.29 -5.81
CA GLU A 318 -13.87 -1.05 -5.63
C GLU A 318 -12.87 -1.08 -4.47
N ASN A 319 -12.87 -2.11 -3.62
CA ASN A 319 -11.81 -2.36 -2.63
C ASN A 319 -11.04 -3.64 -2.95
N GLU A 320 -11.72 -4.77 -3.16
CA GLU A 320 -11.03 -6.05 -3.40
C GLU A 320 -10.31 -6.06 -4.76
N GLN A 321 -11.00 -5.62 -5.82
CA GLN A 321 -10.46 -5.57 -7.18
C GLN A 321 -9.59 -4.35 -7.50
N LEU A 322 -9.44 -3.43 -6.55
CA LEU A 322 -8.60 -2.25 -6.72
C LEU A 322 -7.11 -2.61 -6.81
N ALA A 323 -6.40 -2.04 -7.77
CA ALA A 323 -5.00 -2.33 -8.04
C ALA A 323 -4.18 -1.03 -8.05
N PHE A 324 -3.12 -1.01 -7.24
CA PHE A 324 -2.15 0.08 -7.18
C PHE A 324 -0.78 -0.44 -7.58
N CYS A 325 0.01 0.30 -8.33
CA CYS A 325 1.36 -0.12 -8.70
C CYS A 325 2.31 1.08 -8.69
N PRO A 326 3.44 1.04 -7.93
CA PRO A 326 4.43 2.12 -7.96
C PRO A 326 5.00 2.43 -9.35
N ALA A 327 4.86 1.51 -10.32
CA ALA A 327 5.24 1.72 -11.72
C ALA A 327 4.26 2.58 -12.52
N ILE A 328 3.09 2.88 -11.97
CA ILE A 328 2.07 3.71 -12.60
C ILE A 328 2.37 5.16 -12.19
N VAL A 329 3.26 5.80 -12.95
CA VAL A 329 3.64 7.21 -12.83
C VAL A 329 3.13 8.02 -14.02
N VAL A 330 3.13 9.34 -13.86
CA VAL A 330 2.76 10.33 -14.89
C VAL A 330 3.96 11.21 -15.21
N PRO A 331 3.99 11.89 -16.37
CA PRO A 331 5.03 12.87 -16.68
C PRO A 331 5.30 13.81 -15.51
N GLY A 332 6.57 14.07 -15.21
CA GLY A 332 6.97 14.90 -14.06
C GLY A 332 7.25 14.14 -12.77
N VAL A 333 6.88 12.85 -12.67
CA VAL A 333 7.21 11.94 -11.56
C VAL A 333 7.90 10.69 -12.10
N TYR A 334 9.06 10.35 -11.53
CA TYR A 334 9.92 9.25 -11.96
C TYR A 334 10.44 8.46 -10.77
N TYR A 335 11.02 7.29 -11.05
CA TYR A 335 11.66 6.45 -10.06
C TYR A 335 13.01 7.03 -9.63
N SER A 336 13.46 6.65 -8.44
CA SER A 336 14.87 6.76 -8.03
C SER A 336 15.54 5.39 -8.14
N ASP A 337 16.83 5.32 -7.82
CA ASP A 337 17.60 4.06 -7.82
C ASP A 337 17.47 3.25 -6.51
N ASP A 338 16.49 3.58 -5.66
CA ASP A 338 16.13 2.78 -4.48
C ASP A 338 15.82 1.32 -4.87
N LYS A 339 16.65 0.39 -4.37
CA LYS A 339 16.61 -1.04 -4.73
C LYS A 339 15.28 -1.71 -4.37
N LEU A 340 14.63 -1.27 -3.30
CA LEU A 340 13.31 -1.77 -2.93
C LEU A 340 12.25 -1.23 -3.91
N LEU A 341 12.28 0.07 -4.23
CA LEU A 341 11.35 0.67 -5.21
C LEU A 341 11.45 -0.03 -6.57
N GLN A 342 12.67 -0.27 -7.06
CA GLN A 342 12.92 -0.94 -8.34
C GLN A 342 12.37 -2.37 -8.40
N THR A 343 12.31 -3.07 -7.27
CA THR A 343 11.67 -4.40 -7.22
C THR A 343 10.14 -4.29 -7.20
N ARG A 344 9.62 -3.29 -6.49
CA ARG A 344 8.18 -3.03 -6.38
C ARG A 344 7.54 -2.69 -7.72
N ILE A 345 8.20 -1.91 -8.58
CA ILE A 345 7.65 -1.53 -9.89
C ILE A 345 7.36 -2.76 -10.78
N PHE A 346 8.06 -3.88 -10.58
CA PHE A 346 7.72 -5.16 -11.22
C PHE A 346 6.61 -5.91 -10.47
N SER A 347 6.83 -6.16 -9.17
CA SER A 347 6.06 -7.14 -8.39
C SER A 347 4.55 -6.87 -8.34
N TYR A 348 4.15 -5.60 -8.25
CA TYR A 348 2.73 -5.24 -8.13
C TYR A 348 1.93 -5.63 -9.37
N ALA A 349 2.39 -5.23 -10.56
CA ALA A 349 1.70 -5.53 -11.81
C ALA A 349 1.68 -7.03 -12.11
N ASP A 350 2.75 -7.76 -11.76
CA ASP A 350 2.81 -9.21 -11.87
C ASP A 350 1.74 -9.91 -11.01
N SER A 351 1.72 -9.60 -9.71
CA SER A 351 0.73 -10.15 -8.78
C SER A 351 -0.71 -9.80 -9.17
N GLN A 352 -0.93 -8.62 -9.75
CA GLN A 352 -2.26 -8.18 -10.21
C GLN A 352 -2.75 -8.96 -11.42
N ARG A 353 -1.87 -9.28 -12.39
CA ARG A 353 -2.22 -10.13 -13.53
C ARG A 353 -2.68 -11.52 -13.09
N HIS A 354 -2.04 -12.09 -12.07
CA HIS A 354 -2.48 -13.34 -11.46
C HIS A 354 -3.82 -13.18 -10.72
N ARG A 355 -3.91 -12.19 -9.83
CA ARG A 355 -5.04 -12.04 -8.90
C ARG A 355 -6.34 -11.60 -9.57
N LEU A 356 -6.25 -10.74 -10.59
CA LEU A 356 -7.39 -10.05 -11.20
C LEU A 356 -7.52 -10.35 -12.71
N GLY A 357 -6.60 -11.12 -13.27
CA GLY A 357 -6.55 -11.42 -14.69
C GLY A 357 -5.77 -10.38 -15.52
N PRO A 358 -5.50 -10.70 -16.80
CA PRO A 358 -4.65 -9.88 -17.67
C PRO A 358 -5.24 -8.49 -17.96
N ASN A 359 -6.56 -8.36 -17.93
CA ASN A 359 -7.30 -7.13 -18.24
C ASN A 359 -7.70 -6.32 -17.00
N TYR A 360 -7.04 -6.49 -15.85
CA TYR A 360 -7.42 -5.84 -14.58
C TYR A 360 -7.49 -4.31 -14.65
N LEU A 361 -6.74 -3.66 -15.55
CA LEU A 361 -6.79 -2.21 -15.77
C LEU A 361 -8.09 -1.75 -16.44
N GLN A 362 -8.91 -2.65 -16.98
CA GLN A 362 -10.23 -2.33 -17.52
C GLN A 362 -11.29 -2.26 -16.41
N ILE A 363 -11.06 -2.87 -15.24
CA ILE A 363 -11.97 -2.82 -14.10
C ILE A 363 -12.23 -1.34 -13.75
N PRO A 364 -13.47 -0.89 -13.55
CA PRO A 364 -13.81 0.54 -13.47
C PRO A 364 -13.01 1.35 -12.44
N ALA A 365 -12.66 0.76 -11.30
CA ALA A 365 -11.85 1.40 -10.26
C ALA A 365 -10.34 1.50 -10.62
N ASN A 366 -9.87 0.72 -11.59
CA ASN A 366 -8.48 0.74 -12.07
C ASN A 366 -8.31 1.55 -13.36
N ALA A 367 -9.37 1.64 -14.17
CA ALA A 367 -9.35 2.30 -15.46
C ALA A 367 -9.07 3.81 -15.33
N PRO A 368 -8.19 4.38 -16.18
CA PRO A 368 -7.92 5.81 -16.17
C PRO A 368 -9.16 6.62 -16.54
N LYS A 369 -9.20 7.89 -16.10
CA LYS A 369 -10.29 8.84 -16.41
C LYS A 369 -9.90 9.84 -17.49
N CYS A 370 -8.87 9.52 -18.25
CA CYS A 370 -8.40 10.27 -19.42
C CYS A 370 -8.61 9.46 -20.71
N ALA A 371 -8.40 10.10 -21.86
CA ALA A 371 -8.36 9.39 -23.14
C ALA A 371 -7.23 8.34 -23.14
N HIS A 372 -7.47 7.20 -23.79
CA HIS A 372 -6.48 6.16 -23.95
C HIS A 372 -6.58 5.57 -25.36
N HIS A 373 -5.43 5.38 -26.01
CA HIS A 373 -5.30 4.71 -27.31
C HIS A 373 -4.08 3.80 -27.22
N ASN A 374 -4.25 2.50 -27.45
CA ASN A 374 -3.18 1.52 -27.40
C ASN A 374 -3.51 0.32 -28.29
N ASN A 375 -2.57 -0.61 -28.45
CA ASN A 375 -2.73 -1.83 -29.25
C ASN A 375 -2.86 -3.09 -28.37
N HIS A 376 -3.50 -2.98 -27.20
CA HIS A 376 -3.77 -4.14 -26.33
C HIS A 376 -5.12 -4.77 -26.70
N HIS A 377 -5.10 -6.03 -27.12
CA HIS A 377 -6.29 -6.79 -27.53
C HIS A 377 -6.42 -8.09 -26.74
N GLU A 378 -7.61 -8.68 -26.76
CA GLU A 378 -7.88 -10.04 -26.25
C GLU A 378 -7.64 -10.22 -24.73
N GLY A 379 -7.26 -11.42 -24.30
CA GLY A 379 -7.09 -11.79 -22.90
C GLY A 379 -8.40 -12.13 -22.18
N PHE A 380 -8.30 -12.88 -21.09
CA PHE A 380 -9.45 -13.30 -20.29
C PHE A 380 -10.29 -12.11 -19.83
N MET A 381 -11.61 -12.21 -20.00
CA MET A 381 -12.61 -11.19 -19.62
C MET A 381 -12.30 -9.79 -20.17
N ASN A 382 -11.88 -9.69 -21.44
CA ASN A 382 -11.82 -8.41 -22.14
C ASN A 382 -13.24 -7.94 -22.49
N PHE A 383 -13.63 -6.77 -21.98
CA PHE A 383 -14.94 -6.17 -22.25
C PHE A 383 -14.84 -4.77 -22.88
N MET A 384 -13.66 -4.40 -23.38
CA MET A 384 -13.51 -3.17 -24.16
C MET A 384 -14.35 -3.23 -25.43
N HIS A 385 -14.92 -2.09 -25.78
CA HIS A 385 -15.45 -1.87 -27.13
C HIS A 385 -14.29 -1.42 -28.01
N ARG A 386 -14.07 -2.14 -29.10
CA ARG A 386 -13.08 -1.84 -30.14
C ARG A 386 -13.66 -2.21 -31.49
N ASP A 387 -13.68 -1.26 -32.41
CA ASP A 387 -14.11 -1.42 -33.80
C ASP A 387 -12.96 -1.11 -34.78
N GLU A 388 -11.74 -0.92 -34.27
CA GLU A 388 -10.57 -0.57 -35.06
C GLU A 388 -10.01 -1.77 -35.83
N GLU A 389 -9.62 -1.55 -37.10
CA GLU A 389 -8.95 -2.56 -37.94
C GLU A 389 -7.43 -2.62 -37.72
N VAL A 390 -6.86 -1.57 -37.11
CA VAL A 390 -5.41 -1.42 -36.91
C VAL A 390 -5.07 -1.65 -35.44
N ASN A 391 -4.30 -2.69 -35.18
CA ASN A 391 -3.79 -3.06 -33.85
C ASN A 391 -2.26 -3.07 -33.78
N TYR A 392 -1.61 -2.29 -34.65
CA TYR A 392 -0.16 -2.16 -34.74
C TYR A 392 0.23 -0.70 -34.99
N PHE A 393 1.48 -0.35 -34.69
CA PHE A 393 2.03 0.99 -34.87
C PHE A 393 3.48 0.92 -35.38
N PRO A 394 3.91 1.75 -36.35
CA PRO A 394 3.11 2.75 -37.06
C PRO A 394 2.21 2.14 -38.15
N SER A 395 1.18 2.87 -38.57
CA SER A 395 0.28 2.48 -39.66
C SER A 395 -0.03 3.68 -40.55
N ARG A 396 -0.36 3.43 -41.82
CA ARG A 396 -0.89 4.44 -42.75
C ARG A 396 -2.41 4.60 -42.68
N PHE A 397 -3.08 3.69 -41.97
CA PHE A 397 -4.54 3.64 -41.85
C PHE A 397 -5.05 4.09 -40.48
N ASP A 398 -4.14 4.30 -39.53
CA ASP A 398 -4.42 4.90 -38.22
C ASP A 398 -3.59 6.19 -38.07
N PRO A 399 -4.21 7.38 -37.90
CA PRO A 399 -3.51 8.66 -37.81
C PRO A 399 -2.81 8.90 -36.46
N VAL A 400 -2.79 7.92 -35.55
CA VAL A 400 -2.11 8.03 -34.26
C VAL A 400 -0.63 8.40 -34.42
N ARG A 401 -0.16 9.24 -33.50
CA ARG A 401 1.21 9.73 -33.43
C ARG A 401 1.75 9.62 -32.01
N HIS A 402 3.07 9.68 -31.88
CA HIS A 402 3.71 9.82 -30.57
C HIS A 402 3.22 11.10 -29.85
N ALA A 403 3.10 11.02 -28.53
CA ALA A 403 2.88 12.17 -27.68
C ALA A 403 4.08 13.15 -27.75
N GLU A 404 3.86 14.39 -27.29
CA GLU A 404 4.95 15.35 -27.14
C GLU A 404 6.02 14.83 -26.19
N ARG A 405 7.29 15.17 -26.46
CA ARG A 405 8.39 14.79 -25.58
C ARG A 405 8.26 15.56 -24.27
N VAL A 406 8.22 14.83 -23.17
CA VAL A 406 8.33 15.37 -21.81
C VAL A 406 9.75 15.18 -21.29
N PRO A 407 10.25 16.05 -20.40
CA PRO A 407 11.56 15.86 -19.78
C PRO A 407 11.62 14.52 -19.03
N VAL A 408 12.76 13.83 -19.17
CA VAL A 408 13.10 12.61 -18.42
C VAL A 408 14.37 12.88 -17.60
N PRO A 409 14.55 12.28 -16.41
CA PRO A 409 15.78 12.47 -15.63
C PRO A 409 17.03 12.10 -16.45
N PRO A 410 17.96 13.04 -16.71
CA PRO A 410 19.09 12.82 -17.63
C PRO A 410 20.30 12.14 -16.97
N ARG A 411 20.10 11.43 -15.84
CA ARG A 411 21.19 10.88 -15.02
C ARG A 411 22.04 9.90 -15.82
N SER A 412 23.36 10.13 -15.84
CA SER A 412 24.32 9.14 -16.32
C SER A 412 24.60 8.10 -15.24
N LEU A 413 24.64 6.84 -15.63
CA LEU A 413 24.95 5.72 -14.73
C LEU A 413 26.35 5.19 -15.07
N ASP A 414 27.21 5.08 -14.05
CA ASP A 414 28.53 4.44 -14.10
C ASP A 414 28.63 3.42 -12.94
N GLY A 415 29.43 2.38 -13.10
CA GLY A 415 29.64 1.38 -12.06
C GLY A 415 30.01 -0.01 -12.57
N LYS A 416 30.39 -0.89 -11.66
CA LYS A 416 30.64 -2.31 -11.95
C LYS A 416 29.34 -3.11 -11.90
N ARG A 417 29.28 -4.20 -12.69
CA ARG A 417 28.20 -5.19 -12.57
C ARG A 417 28.45 -6.07 -11.36
N GLU A 418 27.68 -5.87 -10.30
CA GLU A 418 27.86 -6.60 -9.04
C GLU A 418 26.55 -6.77 -8.24
N LYS A 419 26.59 -7.67 -7.25
CA LYS A 419 25.56 -7.82 -6.20
C LYS A 419 26.18 -7.39 -4.88
N CYS A 420 25.90 -6.16 -4.45
CA CYS A 420 26.51 -5.57 -3.26
C CYS A 420 25.49 -4.81 -2.41
N MET A 421 25.85 -4.58 -1.15
CA MET A 421 25.15 -3.65 -0.26
C MET A 421 25.53 -2.21 -0.59
N ILE A 422 24.69 -1.26 -0.17
CA ILE A 422 25.02 0.17 -0.24
C ILE A 422 26.17 0.48 0.74
N GLU A 423 26.97 1.52 0.47
CA GLU A 423 28.11 1.86 1.32
C GLU A 423 27.69 2.52 2.65
N LYS A 424 26.75 3.48 2.59
CA LYS A 424 26.28 4.29 3.74
C LYS A 424 25.12 3.63 4.49
N GLU A 425 25.32 2.39 4.96
CA GLU A 425 24.25 1.60 5.60
C GLU A 425 23.68 2.24 6.88
N ASN A 426 24.55 2.76 7.76
CA ASN A 426 24.22 3.48 8.99
C ASN A 426 22.96 2.97 9.74
N ASN A 427 22.99 1.69 10.17
CA ASN A 427 21.82 0.97 10.67
C ASN A 427 21.28 1.46 12.02
N PHE A 428 22.12 2.13 12.82
CA PHE A 428 21.86 2.30 14.26
C PHE A 428 21.57 3.75 14.69
N LYS A 429 22.00 4.76 13.91
CA LYS A 429 21.90 6.17 14.30
C LYS A 429 20.44 6.65 14.45
N GLN A 430 19.66 6.60 13.37
CA GLN A 430 18.28 7.08 13.36
C GLN A 430 17.34 6.33 14.34
N PRO A 431 17.38 4.99 14.48
CA PRO A 431 16.60 4.32 15.52
C PRO A 431 16.93 4.82 16.94
N GLY A 432 18.21 5.08 17.23
CA GLY A 432 18.64 5.64 18.51
C GLY A 432 18.15 7.07 18.73
N GLU A 433 18.25 7.92 17.71
CA GLU A 433 17.73 9.30 17.74
C GLU A 433 16.22 9.30 18.00
N ARG A 434 15.48 8.42 17.33
CA ARG A 434 14.04 8.26 17.54
C ARG A 434 13.72 7.82 18.97
N TYR A 435 14.38 6.80 19.52
CA TYR A 435 14.17 6.37 20.91
C TYR A 435 14.40 7.52 21.91
N ARG A 436 15.49 8.27 21.74
CA ARG A 436 15.84 9.40 22.60
C ARG A 436 14.86 10.58 22.50
N SER A 437 14.13 10.71 21.39
CA SER A 437 13.15 11.78 21.19
C SER A 437 11.86 11.61 22.02
N TRP A 438 11.62 10.42 22.56
CA TRP A 438 10.38 10.10 23.26
C TRP A 438 10.39 10.50 24.73
N ALA A 439 9.20 10.76 25.27
CA ALA A 439 8.97 10.84 26.71
C ALA A 439 9.24 9.48 27.38
N SER A 440 9.56 9.51 28.68
CA SER A 440 9.99 8.33 29.44
C SER A 440 8.94 7.21 29.49
N ASP A 441 7.65 7.55 29.53
CA ASP A 441 6.55 6.58 29.57
C ASP A 441 6.42 5.81 28.23
N ARG A 442 6.62 6.51 27.11
CA ARG A 442 6.66 5.90 25.77
C ARG A 442 7.90 5.02 25.59
N GLN A 443 9.06 5.46 26.07
CA GLN A 443 10.28 4.63 26.11
C GLN A 443 10.07 3.35 26.93
N GLU A 444 9.34 3.43 28.04
CA GLU A 444 9.05 2.28 28.92
C GLU A 444 8.06 1.29 28.27
N ARG A 445 7.05 1.77 27.54
CA ARG A 445 6.16 0.89 26.75
C ARG A 445 6.94 0.17 25.64
N PHE A 446 7.82 0.90 24.93
CA PHE A 446 8.69 0.33 23.91
C PHE A 446 9.63 -0.75 24.47
N LEU A 447 10.28 -0.47 25.60
CA LEU A 447 11.14 -1.42 26.32
C LEU A 447 10.39 -2.70 26.67
N ARG A 448 9.19 -2.58 27.26
CA ARG A 448 8.38 -3.74 27.65
C ARG A 448 8.03 -4.64 26.46
N ARG A 449 7.60 -4.06 25.33
CA ARG A 449 7.30 -4.82 24.10
C ARG A 449 8.52 -5.59 23.58
N TRP A 450 9.72 -5.02 23.68
CA TRP A 450 10.97 -5.71 23.34
C TRP A 450 11.27 -6.87 24.28
N VAL A 451 11.14 -6.64 25.59
CA VAL A 451 11.35 -7.68 26.61
C VAL A 451 10.37 -8.82 26.39
N ASP A 452 9.10 -8.53 26.16
CA ASP A 452 8.07 -9.54 25.91
C ASP A 452 8.38 -10.37 24.66
N ALA A 453 8.70 -9.71 23.54
CA ALA A 453 9.02 -10.39 22.29
C ALA A 453 10.28 -11.27 22.41
N LEU A 454 11.31 -10.79 23.12
CA LEU A 454 12.56 -11.53 23.34
C LEU A 454 12.43 -12.64 24.41
N SER A 455 11.40 -12.58 25.24
CA SER A 455 11.11 -13.58 26.28
C SER A 455 10.41 -14.84 25.74
N GLU A 456 9.99 -14.84 24.47
CA GLU A 456 9.39 -16.02 23.86
C GLU A 456 10.30 -17.27 24.02
N PRO A 457 9.74 -18.45 24.38
CA PRO A 457 10.55 -19.63 24.72
C PRO A 457 11.51 -20.10 23.62
N ARG A 458 11.16 -19.85 22.35
CA ARG A 458 11.95 -20.26 21.19
C ARG A 458 12.99 -19.23 20.75
N VAL A 459 12.99 -18.03 21.33
CA VAL A 459 14.04 -17.05 21.10
C VAL A 459 15.28 -17.51 21.86
N THR A 460 16.30 -17.95 21.12
CA THR A 460 17.53 -18.50 21.71
C THR A 460 18.35 -17.40 22.40
N HIS A 461 19.29 -17.81 23.25
CA HIS A 461 20.23 -16.86 23.85
C HIS A 461 21.05 -16.09 22.81
N GLU A 462 21.39 -16.72 21.69
CA GLU A 462 22.07 -16.08 20.56
C GLU A 462 21.23 -14.95 19.95
N ILE A 463 19.97 -15.24 19.59
CA ILE A 463 19.05 -14.22 19.04
C ILE A 463 18.87 -13.07 20.03
N ARG A 464 18.69 -13.36 21.33
CA ARG A 464 18.60 -12.31 22.36
C ARG A 464 19.84 -11.44 22.40
N SER A 465 21.02 -12.04 22.32
CA SER A 465 22.30 -11.32 22.39
C SER A 465 22.49 -10.41 21.18
N ILE A 466 22.10 -10.86 19.98
CA ILE A 466 22.16 -10.04 18.76
C ILE A 466 21.23 -8.82 18.87
N TRP A 467 19.98 -9.02 19.29
CA TRP A 467 19.04 -7.91 19.45
C TRP A 467 19.45 -6.91 20.52
N ILE A 468 19.98 -7.39 21.65
CA ILE A 468 20.57 -6.53 22.68
C ILE A 468 21.75 -5.75 22.10
N SER A 469 22.60 -6.38 21.29
CA SER A 469 23.73 -5.70 20.63
C SER A 469 23.24 -4.62 19.67
N TYR A 470 22.23 -4.90 18.82
CA TYR A 470 21.65 -3.91 17.91
C TYR A 470 21.11 -2.69 18.66
N TRP A 471 20.31 -2.92 19.70
CA TRP A 471 19.78 -1.83 20.52
C TRP A 471 20.88 -1.10 21.30
N SER A 472 21.93 -1.79 21.75
CA SER A 472 23.07 -1.16 22.43
C SER A 472 23.88 -0.24 21.50
N GLN A 473 23.99 -0.60 20.21
CA GLN A 473 24.63 0.23 19.18
C GLN A 473 23.78 1.48 18.84
N ALA A 474 22.45 1.37 18.87
CA ALA A 474 21.55 2.50 18.65
C ALA A 474 21.45 3.42 19.88
N ASP A 475 21.30 2.83 21.07
CA ASP A 475 21.25 3.51 22.36
C ASP A 475 21.70 2.57 23.50
N ARG A 476 22.85 2.90 24.12
CA ARG A 476 23.45 2.07 25.17
C ARG A 476 22.52 1.86 26.38
N SER A 477 21.72 2.87 26.76
CA SER A 477 20.83 2.76 27.90
C SER A 477 19.69 1.79 27.62
N LEU A 478 19.10 1.85 26.42
CA LEU A 478 18.06 0.92 25.99
C LEU A 478 18.57 -0.53 26.00
N GLY A 479 19.72 -0.79 25.37
CA GLY A 479 20.32 -2.12 25.31
C GLY A 479 20.59 -2.70 26.72
N GLN A 480 21.11 -1.87 27.63
CA GLN A 480 21.32 -2.26 29.03
C GLN A 480 20.00 -2.59 29.75
N LYS A 481 18.97 -1.75 29.59
CA LYS A 481 17.65 -1.98 30.20
C LYS A 481 17.04 -3.30 29.70
N ILE A 482 17.09 -3.58 28.40
CA ILE A 482 16.60 -4.85 27.83
C ILE A 482 17.36 -6.02 28.44
N ALA A 483 18.70 -5.95 28.46
CA ALA A 483 19.54 -7.01 29.02
C ALA A 483 19.23 -7.28 30.51
N SER A 484 19.07 -6.22 31.31
CA SER A 484 18.73 -6.34 32.72
C SER A 484 17.39 -7.04 32.95
N HIS A 485 16.35 -6.72 32.18
CA HIS A 485 15.03 -7.37 32.32
C HIS A 485 15.05 -8.84 31.90
N LEU A 486 15.92 -9.21 30.95
CA LEU A 486 16.09 -10.60 30.50
C LEU A 486 17.08 -11.40 31.36
N ASN A 487 17.65 -10.81 32.43
CA ASN A 487 18.73 -11.38 33.24
C ASN A 487 19.97 -11.81 32.42
N LEU A 488 20.30 -11.06 31.36
CA LEU A 488 21.46 -11.29 30.50
C LEU A 488 22.56 -10.26 30.80
N LYS A 489 23.84 -10.65 30.69
CA LYS A 489 24.95 -9.70 30.72
C LYS A 489 25.00 -8.93 29.39
N PRO A 490 25.08 -7.58 29.38
CA PRO A 490 25.24 -6.83 28.14
C PRO A 490 26.55 -7.22 27.44
N SER A 491 26.47 -7.56 26.15
CA SER A 491 27.65 -7.69 25.29
C SER A 491 28.10 -6.27 24.92
N ILE A 492 29.34 -5.91 25.30
CA ILE A 492 29.93 -4.57 25.09
C ILE A 492 30.26 -4.35 23.62
#